data_AF-A0A0S4ISR5-F1
#
_entry.id   AF-A0A0S4ISR5-F1
#
_cell.length_a   1.000
_cell.length_b   1.000
_cell.length_c   1.000
_cell.angle_alpha   90.00
_cell.angle_beta   90.00
_cell.angle_gamma   90.00
#
_symmetry.space_group_name_H-M   'P 1'
#
loop_
_entity.id
_entity.type
_entity.pdbx_description
1 polymer ?
#
loop_
_entity_poly.entity_id
_entity_poly.type
_entity_poly.pdbx_seq_one_letter_code
_entity_poly.pdbx_strand_id
1 'polypeptide(L)'
;LTILNASRGGYLYWKYRSRVFEPFSQEGPQNAELVTKFNALRRAVDAVCAVWSAEPDEQRVNALSARDALLWEAFELDYKSEGKCRSRLIGEAIFAAVESDGECALALGNSRLAALIVAQCRQVAEQMVTYQLCARAFATNVRHDVLQPVVKFFRRLNALQAIKGDDACTLIVESFRYAIFDGYASTKRGYGANDLMTRRGVLVDNSNVVEYDKFDKEAYVEVTHLSVVPEAPPTAVSIRTPASRVHCVDDIPTHIACYRKDLGRFSISPAMVVVLSNSMPSAFEETFSNIGDVFERAVAKFLYFATLVFFGRPVGELVNFIAAPLAIIGSHAQAALDSARCIGFDSLELRISGSLNADHLVSEKTSKGNRYKAEKQFAKLWRGNAAVRGRARAHHQHCAWIEISPPSLPSADVVLHIPGVITLPFQCKDVGQLYEAEQIRNALSSMRRTEAPEAPKDPLEAASMNRFAEKLHALGAPVVPVLYMSRAWYISSDMIKERMTAVGEDCIWAFGIVEPQLRIPSHYNISDAQRCKRHHRVRRSMLLFDFKREASEEVDVVAGPYKPPLLVESDPAHRGSFPMLEIVSQATEQQE
;
A
#
# COMPACT_ATOMS: atom_id res chain seq x y z
N LEU A 1 -28.85 -1.41 9.16
CA LEU A 1 -28.73 -0.79 7.82
C LEU A 1 -28.13 0.63 7.85
N THR A 2 -28.31 1.40 8.92
CA THR A 2 -27.67 2.73 9.15
C THR A 2 -26.15 2.71 9.41
N ILE A 3 -25.53 1.54 9.58
CA ILE A 3 -24.07 1.38 9.72
C ILE A 3 -23.35 1.48 8.36
N LEU A 4 -24.08 1.33 7.24
CA LEU A 4 -23.50 1.41 5.89
C LEU A 4 -23.35 2.87 5.37
N ASN A 5 -23.83 3.87 6.11
CA ASN A 5 -23.73 5.30 5.76
C ASN A 5 -22.84 6.11 6.73
N ALA A 6 -22.13 5.45 7.66
CA ALA A 6 -21.24 6.20 8.55
C ALA A 6 -19.98 6.63 7.78
N SER A 7 -19.98 7.89 7.36
CA SER A 7 -18.80 8.60 6.87
C SER A 7 -17.64 8.40 7.86
N ARG A 8 -16.72 7.49 7.51
CA ARG A 8 -15.39 7.26 8.13
C ARG A 8 -15.46 6.73 9.57
N GLY A 9 -14.75 5.65 9.86
CA GLY A 9 -14.67 5.06 11.22
C GLY A 9 -14.30 6.05 12.32
N GLY A 10 -13.54 7.09 11.95
CA GLY A 10 -13.25 8.24 12.81
C GLY A 10 -14.50 8.95 13.35
N TYR A 11 -15.58 9.12 12.58
CA TYR A 11 -16.73 9.90 13.08
C TYR A 11 -17.37 9.26 14.32
N LEU A 12 -17.57 7.94 14.34
CA LEU A 12 -18.12 7.24 15.51
C LEU A 12 -17.16 7.29 16.70
N TYR A 13 -15.86 7.12 16.44
CA TYR A 13 -14.81 7.27 17.44
C TYR A 13 -14.85 8.66 18.09
N TRP A 14 -14.79 9.71 17.27
CA TRP A 14 -14.81 11.11 17.70
C TRP A 14 -16.11 11.48 18.39
N LYS A 15 -17.26 11.04 17.85
CA LYS A 15 -18.57 11.25 18.48
C LYS A 15 -18.65 10.62 19.86
N TYR A 16 -18.10 9.42 20.05
CA TYR A 16 -18.02 8.80 21.37
C TYR A 16 -17.05 9.55 22.28
N ARG A 17 -15.89 9.95 21.77
CA ARG A 17 -14.89 10.72 22.55
C ARG A 17 -15.44 12.04 23.06
N SER A 18 -16.18 12.79 22.24
CA SER A 18 -16.83 14.03 22.69
C SER A 18 -17.82 13.82 23.84
N ARG A 19 -18.37 12.60 24.01
CA ARG A 19 -19.24 12.25 25.16
C ARG A 19 -18.48 12.06 26.47
N VAL A 20 -17.18 11.75 26.42
CA VAL A 20 -16.33 11.70 27.64
C VAL A 20 -16.35 13.07 28.36
N PHE A 21 -16.55 14.14 27.59
CA PHE A 21 -16.63 15.52 28.07
C PHE A 21 -18.07 16.07 28.15
N GLU A 22 -19.10 15.22 28.13
CA GLU A 22 -20.47 15.67 28.40
C GLU A 22 -20.54 16.36 29.78
N PRO A 23 -21.30 17.47 29.87
CA PRO A 23 -21.17 18.43 30.95
C PRO A 23 -21.41 17.80 32.32
N PHE A 24 -20.59 18.23 33.28
CA PHE A 24 -20.81 18.11 34.72
C PHE A 24 -22.14 18.75 35.13
N SER A 25 -23.26 18.12 34.78
CA SER A 25 -24.56 18.79 34.89
C SER A 25 -25.25 18.52 36.23
N GLN A 26 -24.70 17.69 37.14
CA GLN A 26 -25.45 17.28 38.33
C GLN A 26 -24.70 17.14 39.67
N GLU A 27 -23.39 17.40 39.79
CA GLU A 27 -22.67 17.15 41.05
C GLU A 27 -21.86 18.34 41.57
N GLY A 28 -22.50 19.17 42.42
CA GLY A 28 -21.87 20.01 43.45
C GLY A 28 -21.12 21.28 43.02
N PRO A 29 -20.67 22.11 44.00
CA PRO A 29 -19.82 23.27 43.74
C PRO A 29 -18.45 22.78 43.28
N GLN A 30 -18.27 22.70 41.97
CA GLN A 30 -17.03 22.26 41.36
C GLN A 30 -16.00 23.37 41.43
N ASN A 31 -14.74 22.97 41.62
CA ASN A 31 -13.59 23.84 41.49
C ASN A 31 -13.65 24.50 40.09
N ALA A 32 -13.95 25.80 40.04
CA ALA A 32 -14.13 26.55 38.79
C ALA A 32 -12.89 26.48 37.88
N GLU A 33 -11.70 26.36 38.48
CA GLU A 33 -10.44 26.17 37.78
C GLU A 33 -10.40 24.81 37.06
N LEU A 34 -10.82 23.74 37.74
CA LEU A 34 -10.88 22.39 37.17
C LEU A 34 -11.86 22.34 35.99
N VAL A 35 -13.05 22.93 36.13
CA VAL A 35 -14.05 23.02 35.05
C VAL A 35 -13.48 23.79 33.84
N THR A 36 -12.78 24.90 34.10
CA THR A 36 -12.13 25.70 33.04
C THR A 36 -11.09 24.88 32.27
N LYS A 37 -10.27 24.10 32.99
CA LYS A 37 -9.24 23.25 32.37
C LYS A 37 -9.83 22.07 31.62
N PHE A 38 -10.89 21.44 32.12
CA PHE A 38 -11.63 20.42 31.38
C PHE A 38 -12.24 20.96 30.09
N ASN A 39 -12.80 22.17 30.11
CA ASN A 39 -13.32 22.83 28.91
C ASN A 39 -12.19 23.16 27.91
N ALA A 40 -11.01 23.56 28.40
CA ALA A 40 -9.84 23.78 27.56
C ALA A 40 -9.37 22.47 26.90
N LEU A 41 -9.28 21.38 27.68
CA LEU A 41 -8.93 20.05 27.18
C LEU A 41 -9.94 19.55 26.14
N ARG A 42 -11.25 19.72 26.37
CA ARG A 42 -12.29 19.40 25.39
C ARG A 42 -12.07 20.13 24.07
N ARG A 43 -11.80 21.43 24.11
CA ARG A 43 -11.51 22.22 22.89
C ARG A 43 -10.26 21.72 22.16
N ALA A 44 -9.23 21.30 22.90
CA ALA A 44 -8.04 20.72 22.29
C ALA A 44 -8.34 19.36 21.62
N VAL A 45 -9.18 18.52 22.23
CA VAL A 45 -9.67 17.27 21.61
C VAL A 45 -10.47 17.56 20.34
N ASP A 46 -11.36 18.57 20.36
CA ASP A 46 -12.12 18.99 19.18
C ASP A 46 -11.19 19.51 18.06
N ALA A 47 -10.10 20.20 18.42
CA ALA A 47 -9.08 20.63 17.47
C ALA A 47 -8.34 19.44 16.84
N VAL A 48 -7.97 18.43 17.63
CA VAL A 48 -7.38 17.17 17.10
C VAL A 48 -8.37 16.48 16.15
N CYS A 49 -9.65 16.41 16.51
CA CYS A 49 -10.69 15.84 15.66
C CYS A 49 -10.77 16.56 14.29
N ALA A 50 -10.74 17.89 14.29
CA ALA A 50 -10.85 18.70 13.08
C ALA A 50 -9.70 18.43 12.10
N VAL A 51 -8.50 18.16 12.62
CA VAL A 51 -7.31 17.87 11.80
C VAL A 51 -7.06 16.36 11.61
N TRP A 52 -7.90 15.49 12.18
CA TRP A 52 -7.70 14.03 12.15
C TRP A 52 -7.89 13.41 10.76
N SER A 53 -8.75 14.00 9.94
CA SER A 53 -8.97 13.51 8.58
C SER A 53 -7.94 14.00 7.56
N ALA A 54 -7.05 14.93 7.95
CA ALA A 54 -5.89 15.30 7.14
C ALA A 54 -4.87 14.14 7.07
N GLU A 55 -3.75 14.29 6.37
CA GLU A 55 -2.59 13.41 6.64
C GLU A 55 -1.88 13.90 7.93
N PRO A 56 -1.01 13.10 8.57
CA PRO A 56 -0.22 13.55 9.71
C PRO A 56 0.72 14.68 9.26
N ASP A 57 0.30 15.92 9.49
CA ASP A 57 1.08 17.12 9.20
C ASP A 57 1.46 17.83 10.50
N GLU A 58 2.21 18.92 10.37
CA GLU A 58 2.63 19.75 11.49
C GLU A 58 1.42 20.23 12.34
N GLN A 59 0.27 20.48 11.71
CA GLN A 59 -0.94 20.91 12.41
C GLN A 59 -1.49 19.80 13.31
N ARG A 60 -1.51 18.54 12.84
CA ARG A 60 -1.88 17.40 13.68
C ARG A 60 -0.93 17.24 14.86
N VAL A 61 0.38 17.27 14.61
CA VAL A 61 1.39 17.10 15.68
C VAL A 61 1.25 18.19 16.73
N ASN A 62 1.04 19.44 16.31
CA ASN A 62 0.81 20.57 17.20
C ASN A 62 -0.48 20.42 18.01
N ALA A 63 -1.58 19.98 17.37
CA ALA A 63 -2.84 19.75 18.05
C ALA A 63 -2.74 18.62 19.10
N LEU A 64 -2.06 17.52 18.76
CA LEU A 64 -1.80 16.40 19.68
C LEU A 64 -0.98 16.88 20.90
N SER A 65 0.09 17.63 20.64
CA SER A 65 0.99 18.15 21.69
C SER A 65 0.25 19.13 22.63
N ALA A 66 -0.56 20.03 22.07
CA ALA A 66 -1.36 20.97 22.85
C ALA A 66 -2.41 20.27 23.73
N ARG A 67 -3.08 19.23 23.20
CA ARG A 67 -3.98 18.38 23.98
C ARG A 67 -3.24 17.69 25.13
N ASP A 68 -2.08 17.10 24.86
CA ASP A 68 -1.33 16.35 25.88
C ASP A 68 -0.86 17.23 27.03
N ALA A 69 -0.41 18.47 26.73
CA ALA A 69 -0.08 19.44 27.77
C ALA A 69 -1.27 19.72 28.70
N LEU A 70 -2.43 20.04 28.11
CA LEU A 70 -3.66 20.32 28.87
C LEU A 70 -4.18 19.11 29.65
N LEU A 71 -4.01 17.91 29.12
CA LEU A 71 -4.37 16.67 29.81
C LEU A 71 -3.56 16.51 31.10
N TRP A 72 -2.25 16.75 31.05
CA TRP A 72 -1.40 16.61 32.23
C TRP A 72 -1.64 17.71 33.27
N GLU A 73 -1.91 18.94 32.84
CA GLU A 73 -2.37 20.01 33.74
C GLU A 73 -3.67 19.63 34.47
N ALA A 74 -4.62 19.01 33.75
CA ALA A 74 -5.87 18.55 34.35
C ALA A 74 -5.65 17.43 35.38
N PHE A 75 -4.72 16.50 35.13
CA PHE A 75 -4.31 15.48 36.12
C PHE A 75 -3.71 16.09 37.39
N GLU A 76 -2.86 17.12 37.27
CA GLU A 76 -2.27 17.79 38.42
C GLU A 76 -3.31 18.49 39.30
N LEU A 77 -4.32 19.10 38.68
CA LEU A 77 -5.43 19.74 39.39
C LEU A 77 -6.41 18.74 39.99
N ASP A 78 -6.69 17.63 39.30
CA ASP A 78 -7.53 16.55 39.82
C ASP A 78 -6.88 15.87 41.04
N TYR A 79 -5.56 15.66 41.02
CA TYR A 79 -4.81 15.16 42.17
C TYR A 79 -4.96 16.07 43.40
N LYS A 80 -4.98 17.40 43.20
CA LYS A 80 -5.24 18.39 44.27
C LYS A 80 -6.71 18.43 44.71
N SER A 81 -7.63 17.93 43.89
CA SER A 81 -9.09 18.03 44.08
C SER A 81 -9.75 16.69 44.45
N GLU A 82 -9.02 15.82 45.16
CA GLU A 82 -9.47 14.50 45.65
C GLU A 82 -9.80 13.48 44.54
N GLY A 83 -9.35 13.68 43.31
CA GLY A 83 -9.47 12.69 42.23
C GLY A 83 -10.89 12.51 41.67
N LYS A 84 -11.77 13.50 41.82
CA LYS A 84 -13.19 13.42 41.41
C LYS A 84 -13.38 13.16 39.91
N CYS A 85 -12.40 13.48 39.09
CA CYS A 85 -12.46 13.34 37.63
C CYS A 85 -11.48 12.30 37.10
N ARG A 86 -10.81 11.55 37.98
CA ARG A 86 -9.72 10.63 37.65
C ARG A 86 -10.09 9.59 36.59
N SER A 87 -11.30 9.05 36.64
CA SER A 87 -11.78 8.06 35.66
C SER A 87 -11.85 8.61 34.23
N ARG A 88 -12.31 9.86 34.07
CA ARG A 88 -12.41 10.54 32.78
C ARG A 88 -11.03 10.90 32.23
N LEU A 89 -10.14 11.41 33.08
CA LEU A 89 -8.77 11.74 32.70
C LEU A 89 -7.96 10.50 32.30
N ILE A 90 -8.13 9.38 33.00
CA ILE A 90 -7.53 8.10 32.62
C ILE A 90 -8.05 7.65 31.25
N GLY A 91 -9.38 7.71 31.02
CA GLY A 91 -9.95 7.39 29.72
C GLY A 91 -9.37 8.25 28.59
N GLU A 92 -9.25 9.55 28.81
CA GLU A 92 -8.65 10.48 27.86
C GLU A 92 -7.15 10.21 27.62
N ALA A 93 -6.38 9.87 28.66
CA ALA A 93 -4.97 9.49 28.51
C ALA A 93 -4.78 8.23 27.65
N ILE A 94 -5.67 7.25 27.79
CA ILE A 94 -5.65 6.04 26.96
C ILE A 94 -5.98 6.39 25.50
N PHE A 95 -7.00 7.24 25.25
CA PHE A 95 -7.30 7.71 23.90
C PHE A 95 -6.14 8.51 23.28
N ALA A 96 -5.52 9.39 24.07
CA ALA A 96 -4.33 10.13 23.66
C ALA A 96 -3.19 9.17 23.26
N ALA A 97 -2.94 8.11 24.03
CA ALA A 97 -1.94 7.09 23.71
C ALA A 97 -2.28 6.31 22.42
N VAL A 98 -3.54 5.93 22.22
CA VAL A 98 -4.02 5.27 20.98
C VAL A 98 -3.77 6.15 19.75
N GLU A 99 -3.95 7.46 19.88
CA GLU A 99 -3.80 8.41 18.78
C GLU A 99 -2.36 8.75 18.45
N SER A 100 -1.49 8.71 19.46
CA SER A 100 -0.06 8.94 19.31
C SER A 100 0.69 7.69 18.81
N ASP A 101 0.12 6.49 18.97
CA ASP A 101 0.67 5.26 18.41
C ASP A 101 0.24 5.04 16.95
N GLY A 102 1.21 4.86 16.05
CA GLY A 102 0.96 4.75 14.61
C GLY A 102 0.04 3.59 14.21
N GLU A 103 0.21 2.40 14.79
CA GLU A 103 -0.62 1.23 14.45
C GLU A 103 -2.05 1.38 14.97
N CYS A 104 -2.20 1.88 16.20
CA CYS A 104 -3.49 2.19 16.79
C CYS A 104 -4.24 3.29 16.00
N ALA A 105 -3.55 4.37 15.63
CA ALA A 105 -4.12 5.46 14.84
C ALA A 105 -4.58 4.97 13.45
N LEU A 106 -3.81 4.09 12.80
CA LEU A 106 -4.22 3.46 11.54
C LEU A 106 -5.48 2.58 11.73
N ALA A 107 -5.58 1.88 12.86
CA ALA A 107 -6.74 1.04 13.18
C ALA A 107 -8.06 1.84 13.30
N LEU A 108 -7.98 3.11 13.73
CA LEU A 108 -9.14 4.02 13.81
C LEU A 108 -9.76 4.34 12.43
N GLY A 109 -9.03 4.10 11.34
CA GLY A 109 -9.55 4.25 9.98
C GLY A 109 -10.71 3.30 9.64
N ASN A 110 -10.86 2.20 10.38
CA ASN A 110 -11.94 1.24 10.21
C ASN A 110 -12.99 1.39 11.33
N SER A 111 -14.25 1.59 10.97
CA SER A 111 -15.33 1.88 11.93
C SER A 111 -15.55 0.77 12.97
N ARG A 112 -15.40 -0.49 12.57
CA ARG A 112 -15.57 -1.63 13.48
C ARG A 112 -14.40 -1.71 14.46
N LEU A 113 -13.17 -1.57 13.96
CA LEU A 113 -11.98 -1.56 14.83
C LEU A 113 -12.00 -0.36 15.76
N ALA A 114 -12.36 0.82 15.27
CA ALA A 114 -12.49 2.02 16.09
C ALA A 114 -13.52 1.84 17.23
N ALA A 115 -14.67 1.21 16.95
CA ALA A 115 -15.67 0.89 17.97
C ALA A 115 -15.13 -0.11 19.01
N LEU A 116 -14.36 -1.11 18.58
CA LEU A 116 -13.72 -2.06 19.49
C LEU A 116 -12.63 -1.40 20.33
N ILE A 117 -11.83 -0.49 19.75
CA ILE A 117 -10.85 0.32 20.47
C ILE A 117 -11.53 1.12 21.55
N VAL A 118 -12.62 1.83 21.22
CA VAL A 118 -13.40 2.59 22.22
C VAL A 118 -13.87 1.71 23.37
N ALA A 119 -14.43 0.53 23.07
CA ALA A 119 -14.89 -0.40 24.09
C ALA A 119 -13.73 -0.89 24.97
N GLN A 120 -12.59 -1.23 24.36
CA GLN A 120 -11.41 -1.71 25.08
C GLN A 120 -10.76 -0.61 25.92
N CYS A 121 -10.64 0.63 25.41
CA CYS A 121 -10.13 1.77 26.16
C CYS A 121 -10.96 2.02 27.43
N ARG A 122 -12.29 1.90 27.33
CA ARG A 122 -13.18 2.02 28.49
C ARG A 122 -12.92 0.92 29.52
N GLN A 123 -12.81 -0.33 29.08
CA GLN A 123 -12.52 -1.45 29.97
C GLN A 123 -11.17 -1.27 30.69
N VAL A 124 -10.13 -0.86 29.96
CA VAL A 124 -8.81 -0.59 30.52
C VAL A 124 -8.86 0.59 31.51
N ALA A 125 -9.60 1.66 31.19
CA ALA A 125 -9.78 2.79 32.09
C ALA A 125 -10.44 2.37 33.41
N GLU A 126 -11.51 1.57 33.36
CA GLU A 126 -12.21 1.04 34.53
C GLU A 126 -11.29 0.17 35.40
N GLN A 127 -10.45 -0.67 34.78
CA GLN A 127 -9.43 -1.46 35.49
C GLN A 127 -8.39 -0.56 36.16
N MET A 128 -7.85 0.44 35.46
CA MET A 128 -6.85 1.36 36.01
C MET A 128 -7.38 2.15 37.20
N VAL A 129 -8.64 2.59 37.16
CA VAL A 129 -9.30 3.25 38.30
C VAL A 129 -9.40 2.28 39.47
N THR A 130 -9.88 1.06 39.22
CA THR A 130 -10.07 0.02 40.26
C THR A 130 -8.77 -0.35 40.96
N TYR A 131 -7.69 -0.50 40.19
CA TYR A 131 -6.36 -0.86 40.71
C TYR A 131 -5.47 0.35 41.05
N GLN A 132 -6.01 1.58 40.98
CA GLN A 132 -5.31 2.84 41.26
C GLN A 132 -3.98 3.01 40.48
N LEU A 133 -3.91 2.48 39.26
CA LEU A 133 -2.71 2.53 38.42
C LEU A 133 -2.41 3.97 37.95
N CYS A 134 -1.13 4.22 37.64
CA CYS A 134 -0.67 5.51 37.13
C CYS A 134 -0.95 5.65 35.62
N ALA A 135 -1.69 6.68 35.23
CA ALA A 135 -2.00 6.97 33.83
C ALA A 135 -0.74 7.21 32.97
N ARG A 136 0.31 7.83 33.52
CA ARG A 136 1.57 8.10 32.79
C ARG A 136 2.33 6.84 32.38
N ALA A 137 2.23 5.77 33.18
CA ALA A 137 2.94 4.52 32.89
C ALA A 137 2.27 3.69 31.79
N PHE A 138 1.02 4.00 31.42
CA PHE A 138 0.24 3.23 30.45
C PHE A 138 0.62 3.52 28.99
N ALA A 139 1.05 4.75 28.68
CA ALA A 139 1.35 5.18 27.32
C ALA A 139 2.39 4.29 26.61
N THR A 140 3.22 3.57 27.37
CA THR A 140 4.25 2.67 26.84
C THR A 140 3.72 1.33 26.33
N ASN A 141 2.47 0.94 26.64
CA ASN A 141 1.96 -0.40 26.35
C ASN A 141 0.58 -0.46 25.67
N VAL A 142 0.13 0.64 25.06
CA VAL A 142 -1.18 0.72 24.39
C VAL A 142 -1.41 -0.35 23.31
N ARG A 143 -0.34 -0.79 22.63
CA ARG A 143 -0.43 -1.88 21.65
C ARG A 143 -0.82 -3.21 22.30
N HIS A 144 -0.24 -3.54 23.44
CA HIS A 144 -0.54 -4.77 24.17
C HIS A 144 -1.91 -4.70 24.84
N ASP A 145 -2.21 -3.59 25.50
CA ASP A 145 -3.40 -3.49 26.37
C ASP A 145 -4.69 -3.13 25.61
N VAL A 146 -4.56 -2.48 24.45
CA VAL A 146 -5.69 -2.08 23.60
C VAL A 146 -5.66 -2.81 22.25
N LEU A 147 -4.63 -2.59 21.43
CA LEU A 147 -4.65 -3.02 20.03
C LEU A 147 -4.70 -4.54 19.88
N GLN A 148 -3.86 -5.28 20.59
CA GLN A 148 -3.82 -6.75 20.53
C GLN A 148 -5.16 -7.41 20.91
N PRO A 149 -5.80 -7.07 22.05
CA PRO A 149 -7.16 -7.52 22.38
C PRO A 149 -8.18 -7.19 21.30
N VAL A 150 -8.15 -5.96 20.77
CA VAL A 150 -9.05 -5.52 19.71
C VAL A 150 -8.87 -6.35 18.43
N VAL A 151 -7.63 -6.55 17.99
CA VAL A 151 -7.31 -7.35 16.80
C VAL A 151 -7.79 -8.79 17.00
N LYS A 152 -7.53 -9.39 18.16
CA LYS A 152 -8.00 -10.75 18.50
C LYS A 152 -9.53 -10.84 18.45
N PHE A 153 -10.23 -9.87 19.04
CA PHE A 153 -11.69 -9.83 19.06
C PHE A 153 -12.26 -9.62 17.66
N PHE A 154 -11.69 -8.70 16.88
CA PHE A 154 -12.05 -8.44 15.50
C PHE A 154 -11.88 -9.69 14.64
N ARG A 155 -10.75 -10.40 14.76
CA ARG A 155 -10.51 -11.65 14.04
C ARG A 155 -11.57 -12.71 14.34
N ARG A 156 -11.98 -12.83 15.61
CA ARG A 156 -13.04 -13.75 16.02
C ARG A 156 -14.39 -13.37 15.40
N LEU A 157 -14.76 -12.08 15.44
CA LEU A 157 -16.04 -11.61 14.89
C LEU A 157 -16.14 -11.75 13.37
N ASN A 158 -15.02 -11.63 12.65
CA ASN A 158 -15.00 -11.62 11.18
C ASN A 158 -14.51 -12.95 10.58
N ALA A 159 -14.54 -14.04 11.37
CA ALA A 159 -14.11 -15.38 10.97
C ALA A 159 -12.68 -15.42 10.38
N LEU A 160 -11.78 -14.57 10.90
CA LEU A 160 -10.36 -14.49 10.51
C LEU A 160 -9.43 -15.30 11.44
N GLN A 161 -9.99 -15.96 12.46
CA GLN A 161 -9.19 -16.70 13.43
C GLN A 161 -8.60 -18.00 12.87
N ALA A 162 -9.34 -18.67 11.97
CA ALA A 162 -8.95 -19.95 11.37
C ALA A 162 -8.32 -19.81 9.97
N ILE A 163 -8.04 -18.58 9.52
CA ILE A 163 -7.51 -18.30 8.19
C ILE A 163 -6.03 -18.66 8.13
N LYS A 164 -5.65 -19.46 7.14
CA LYS A 164 -4.25 -19.80 6.84
C LYS A 164 -3.58 -18.69 6.02
N GLY A 165 -2.25 -18.75 5.89
CA GLY A 165 -1.47 -17.79 5.10
C GLY A 165 -2.00 -17.59 3.68
N ASP A 166 -2.26 -18.68 2.95
CA ASP A 166 -2.74 -18.62 1.56
C ASP A 166 -4.15 -18.00 1.44
N ASP A 167 -5.02 -18.28 2.41
CA ASP A 167 -6.38 -17.72 2.48
C ASP A 167 -6.32 -16.21 2.76
N ALA A 168 -5.42 -15.77 3.65
CA ALA A 168 -5.18 -14.37 3.96
C ALA A 168 -4.60 -13.63 2.75
N CYS A 169 -3.63 -14.21 2.06
CA CYS A 169 -3.06 -13.68 0.82
C CYS A 169 -4.17 -13.52 -0.25
N THR A 170 -5.01 -14.54 -0.44
CA THR A 170 -6.14 -14.48 -1.38
C THR A 170 -7.13 -13.38 -1.00
N LEU A 171 -7.48 -13.22 0.28
CA LEU A 171 -8.35 -12.15 0.75
C LEU A 171 -7.79 -10.77 0.41
N ILE A 172 -6.49 -10.57 0.58
CA ILE A 172 -5.80 -9.32 0.28
C ILE A 172 -5.81 -9.04 -1.21
N VAL A 173 -5.42 -10.03 -2.02
CA VAL A 173 -5.39 -9.91 -3.48
C VAL A 173 -6.77 -9.56 -4.02
N GLU A 174 -7.82 -10.26 -3.59
CA GLU A 174 -9.19 -9.97 -4.01
C GLU A 174 -9.64 -8.57 -3.57
N SER A 175 -9.30 -8.15 -2.35
CA SER A 175 -9.60 -6.80 -1.86
C SER A 175 -8.88 -5.71 -2.65
N PHE A 176 -7.62 -5.95 -3.05
CA PHE A 176 -6.87 -5.01 -3.89
C PHE A 176 -7.44 -4.94 -5.30
N ARG A 177 -7.92 -6.05 -5.86
CA ARG A 177 -8.62 -6.05 -7.15
C ARG A 177 -9.84 -5.13 -7.13
N TYR A 178 -10.68 -5.20 -6.09
CA TYR A 178 -11.79 -4.24 -5.93
C TYR A 178 -11.35 -2.79 -5.78
N ALA A 179 -10.21 -2.54 -5.11
CA ALA A 179 -9.69 -1.19 -4.89
C ALA A 179 -9.02 -0.57 -6.15
N ILE A 180 -8.47 -1.40 -7.03
CA ILE A 180 -7.72 -0.97 -8.22
C ILE A 180 -8.60 -0.95 -9.46
N PHE A 181 -9.39 -2.01 -9.67
CA PHE A 181 -10.17 -2.23 -10.88
C PHE A 181 -11.63 -1.83 -10.66
N ASP A 182 -12.06 -0.73 -11.29
CA ASP A 182 -13.46 -0.34 -11.31
C ASP A 182 -14.31 -1.42 -12.00
N GLY A 183 -15.46 -1.74 -11.42
CA GLY A 183 -16.37 -2.78 -11.96
C GLY A 183 -15.90 -4.22 -11.72
N TYR A 184 -14.79 -4.45 -11.00
CA TYR A 184 -14.34 -5.80 -10.67
C TYR A 184 -15.40 -6.58 -9.90
N ALA A 185 -15.60 -7.83 -10.29
CA ALA A 185 -16.41 -8.80 -9.57
C ALA A 185 -15.61 -10.10 -9.44
N SER A 186 -15.43 -10.56 -8.21
CA SER A 186 -14.74 -11.83 -7.97
C SER A 186 -15.60 -13.00 -8.44
N THR A 187 -15.02 -13.91 -9.22
CA THR A 187 -15.64 -15.18 -9.58
C THR A 187 -15.60 -16.20 -8.44
N LYS A 188 -14.84 -15.92 -7.38
CA LYS A 188 -14.66 -16.84 -6.24
C LYS A 188 -15.76 -16.63 -5.21
N ARG A 189 -16.39 -17.74 -4.84
CA ARG A 189 -17.38 -17.75 -3.74
C ARG A 189 -16.73 -17.31 -2.43
N GLY A 190 -17.38 -16.39 -1.72
CA GLY A 190 -16.89 -15.86 -0.44
C GLY A 190 -15.91 -14.68 -0.55
N TYR A 191 -15.57 -14.26 -1.77
CA TYR A 191 -14.73 -13.09 -2.06
C TYR A 191 -15.51 -12.00 -2.82
N GLY A 192 -16.86 -12.08 -2.82
CA GLY A 192 -17.70 -10.99 -3.29
C GLY A 192 -17.50 -9.74 -2.43
N ALA A 193 -17.66 -8.54 -3.01
CA ALA A 193 -17.52 -7.29 -2.27
C ALA A 193 -18.34 -7.29 -0.96
N ASN A 194 -19.58 -7.78 -1.00
CA ASN A 194 -20.43 -7.90 0.18
C ASN A 194 -19.85 -8.80 1.26
N ASP A 195 -19.28 -9.95 0.91
CA ASP A 195 -18.63 -10.85 1.88
C ASP A 195 -17.38 -10.18 2.48
N LEU A 196 -16.55 -9.56 1.64
CA LEU A 196 -15.33 -8.87 2.06
C LEU A 196 -15.61 -7.68 2.98
N MET A 197 -16.68 -6.94 2.73
CA MET A 197 -17.11 -5.81 3.58
C MET A 197 -17.80 -6.29 4.85
N THR A 198 -18.84 -7.11 4.73
CA THR A 198 -19.76 -7.38 5.84
C THR A 198 -19.28 -8.50 6.74
N ARG A 199 -18.73 -9.57 6.17
CA ARG A 199 -18.31 -10.77 6.92
C ARG A 199 -16.84 -10.74 7.30
N ARG A 200 -15.98 -10.27 6.39
CA ARG A 200 -14.53 -10.21 6.63
C ARG A 200 -14.07 -8.87 7.19
N GLY A 201 -14.80 -7.79 6.91
CA GLY A 201 -14.44 -6.45 7.37
C GLY A 201 -13.18 -5.87 6.73
N VAL A 202 -12.75 -6.43 5.58
CA VAL A 202 -11.48 -6.11 4.90
C VAL A 202 -11.65 -4.92 3.96
N LEU A 203 -12.79 -4.87 3.26
CA LEU A 203 -13.12 -3.85 2.25
C LEU A 203 -14.01 -2.77 2.86
N VAL A 204 -13.79 -1.52 2.45
CA VAL A 204 -14.63 -0.37 2.82
C VAL A 204 -15.32 0.15 1.56
N ASP A 205 -16.66 0.26 1.59
CA ASP A 205 -17.42 0.97 0.56
C ASP A 205 -17.34 2.47 0.82
N ASN A 206 -16.87 3.21 -0.17
CA ASN A 206 -16.80 4.66 -0.17
C ASN A 206 -18.05 5.31 -0.79
N SER A 207 -19.07 4.51 -1.14
CA SER A 207 -20.35 5.06 -1.59
C SER A 207 -20.96 5.98 -0.54
N ASN A 208 -21.45 7.13 -1.00
CA ASN A 208 -22.20 8.11 -0.24
C ASN A 208 -23.50 8.42 -0.99
N VAL A 209 -24.44 9.07 -0.31
CA VAL A 209 -25.69 9.56 -0.93
C VAL A 209 -25.62 11.08 -0.98
N VAL A 210 -25.76 11.65 -2.17
CA VAL A 210 -25.72 13.10 -2.41
C VAL A 210 -27.03 13.53 -3.05
N GLU A 211 -27.52 14.73 -2.72
CA GLU A 211 -28.68 15.32 -3.40
C GLU A 211 -28.40 15.46 -4.91
N TYR A 212 -29.40 15.20 -5.75
CA TYR A 212 -29.22 15.11 -7.20
C TYR A 212 -28.70 16.41 -7.83
N ASP A 213 -29.16 17.56 -7.35
CA ASP A 213 -28.73 18.90 -7.76
C ASP A 213 -27.29 19.23 -7.37
N LYS A 214 -26.75 18.55 -6.35
CA LYS A 214 -25.36 18.67 -5.87
C LYS A 214 -24.43 17.61 -6.47
N PHE A 215 -24.92 16.73 -7.32
CA PHE A 215 -24.10 15.68 -7.93
C PHE A 215 -23.21 16.25 -9.04
N ASP A 216 -21.91 16.30 -8.75
CA ASP A 216 -20.89 16.69 -9.71
C ASP A 216 -20.33 15.46 -10.45
N LYS A 217 -20.67 15.33 -11.74
CA LYS A 217 -20.18 14.26 -12.62
C LYS A 217 -18.67 14.31 -12.85
N GLU A 218 -18.02 15.45 -12.63
CA GLU A 218 -16.58 15.57 -12.75
C GLU A 218 -15.88 14.93 -11.55
N ALA A 219 -16.38 15.16 -10.33
CA ALA A 219 -15.80 14.63 -9.10
C ALA A 219 -16.29 13.22 -8.71
N TYR A 220 -17.51 12.83 -9.10
CA TYR A 220 -18.17 11.61 -8.62
C TYR A 220 -18.50 10.62 -9.73
N VAL A 221 -18.64 9.35 -9.34
CA VAL A 221 -19.20 8.26 -10.15
C VAL A 221 -20.48 7.80 -9.48
N GLU A 222 -21.57 7.73 -10.24
CA GLU A 222 -22.82 7.14 -9.79
C GLU A 222 -22.66 5.64 -9.55
N VAL A 223 -23.18 5.16 -8.43
CA VAL A 223 -23.28 3.72 -8.14
C VAL A 223 -24.52 3.19 -8.85
N THR A 224 -24.36 2.80 -10.10
CA THR A 224 -25.37 1.97 -10.77
C THR A 224 -25.28 0.55 -10.20
N HIS A 225 -26.42 -0.10 -9.93
CA HIS A 225 -26.38 -1.53 -9.61
C HIS A 225 -25.71 -2.24 -10.79
N LEU A 226 -24.64 -2.99 -10.50
CA LEU A 226 -24.25 -4.11 -11.35
C LEU A 226 -25.38 -5.12 -11.25
N SER A 227 -26.46 -4.90 -12.01
CA SER A 227 -27.52 -5.88 -12.17
C SER A 227 -26.87 -7.12 -12.74
N VAL A 228 -26.86 -8.19 -11.93
CA VAL A 228 -26.42 -9.52 -12.34
C VAL A 228 -27.51 -10.15 -13.21
N VAL A 229 -27.81 -9.54 -14.37
CA VAL A 229 -28.50 -10.15 -15.52
C VAL A 229 -28.14 -9.31 -16.76
N PRO A 230 -27.51 -9.88 -17.80
CA PRO A 230 -27.10 -9.15 -19.01
C PRO A 230 -28.23 -8.57 -19.88
N GLU A 231 -29.50 -8.89 -19.58
CA GLU A 231 -30.62 -8.60 -20.49
C GLU A 231 -31.52 -7.43 -20.07
N ALA A 232 -31.22 -6.74 -18.96
CA ALA A 232 -31.99 -5.56 -18.54
C ALA A 232 -31.11 -4.30 -18.49
N PRO A 233 -31.59 -3.14 -18.99
CA PRO A 233 -30.87 -1.89 -18.88
C PRO A 233 -30.60 -1.54 -17.40
N PRO A 234 -29.44 -0.92 -17.10
CA PRO A 234 -29.01 -0.64 -15.74
C PRO A 234 -30.07 0.19 -15.00
N THR A 235 -30.62 -0.36 -13.93
CA THR A 235 -31.59 0.33 -13.09
C THR A 235 -30.84 1.14 -12.03
N ALA A 236 -30.89 2.46 -12.14
CA ALA A 236 -30.33 3.37 -11.12
C ALA A 236 -31.01 3.13 -9.76
N VAL A 237 -30.22 3.17 -8.68
CA VAL A 237 -30.75 3.05 -7.31
C VAL A 237 -31.34 4.39 -6.90
N SER A 238 -32.63 4.58 -7.17
CA SER A 238 -33.40 5.67 -6.60
C SER A 238 -33.83 5.30 -5.17
N ILE A 239 -33.22 5.96 -4.18
CA ILE A 239 -33.67 5.86 -2.79
C ILE A 239 -34.92 6.73 -2.65
N ARG A 240 -36.10 6.11 -2.70
CA ARG A 240 -37.38 6.80 -2.52
C ARG A 240 -37.63 7.08 -1.03
N THR A 241 -37.76 8.34 -0.66
CA THR A 241 -38.29 8.72 0.66
C THR A 241 -39.79 8.36 0.73
N PRO A 242 -40.28 7.70 1.80
CA PRO A 242 -41.64 7.16 1.87
C PRO A 242 -42.76 8.21 2.05
N ALA A 243 -42.54 9.48 1.70
CA ALA A 243 -43.43 10.59 2.09
C ALA A 243 -44.29 11.20 0.97
N SER A 244 -44.28 10.69 -0.27
CA SER A 244 -45.21 11.18 -1.29
C SER A 244 -45.57 10.12 -2.32
N ARG A 245 -46.74 9.51 -2.14
CA ARG A 245 -47.47 8.85 -3.22
C ARG A 245 -48.41 9.88 -3.84
N VAL A 246 -47.88 10.72 -4.71
CA VAL A 246 -48.69 11.47 -5.68
C VAL A 246 -48.06 11.22 -7.04
N HIS A 247 -48.87 10.72 -7.96
CA HIS A 247 -48.50 10.47 -9.35
C HIS A 247 -48.05 11.77 -10.01
N CYS A 248 -46.76 11.88 -10.37
CA CYS A 248 -46.26 12.88 -11.29
C CYS A 248 -45.35 12.22 -12.33
N VAL A 249 -45.54 12.66 -13.57
CA VAL A 249 -44.70 12.43 -14.74
C VAL A 249 -43.37 13.16 -14.50
N ASP A 250 -42.25 12.51 -14.85
CA ASP A 250 -40.85 12.95 -14.67
C ASP A 250 -40.32 13.00 -13.22
N ASP A 251 -40.26 11.83 -12.59
CA ASP A 251 -39.70 11.58 -11.26
C ASP A 251 -38.16 11.69 -11.28
N ILE A 252 -37.63 12.92 -11.24
CA ILE A 252 -36.20 13.16 -11.06
C ILE A 252 -35.80 12.64 -9.66
N PRO A 253 -34.83 11.71 -9.55
CA PRO A 253 -34.41 11.21 -8.25
C PRO A 253 -33.91 12.37 -7.38
N THR A 254 -34.34 12.46 -6.12
CA THR A 254 -33.90 13.53 -5.21
C THR A 254 -32.47 13.33 -4.72
N HIS A 255 -31.98 12.09 -4.75
CA HIS A 255 -30.65 11.71 -4.29
C HIS A 255 -30.04 10.62 -5.19
N ILE A 256 -28.72 10.62 -5.29
CA ILE A 256 -27.92 9.65 -6.04
C ILE A 256 -26.90 9.01 -5.09
N ALA A 257 -26.80 7.68 -5.12
CA ALA A 257 -25.68 6.99 -4.51
C ALA A 257 -24.43 7.13 -5.41
N CYS A 258 -23.33 7.66 -4.89
CA CYS A 258 -22.13 7.93 -5.66
C CYS A 258 -20.85 7.77 -4.83
N TYR A 259 -19.70 7.67 -5.49
CA TYR A 259 -18.39 7.72 -4.82
C TYR A 259 -17.46 8.70 -5.55
N ARG A 260 -16.50 9.28 -4.83
CA ARG A 260 -15.52 10.17 -5.47
C ARG A 260 -14.56 9.36 -6.35
N LYS A 261 -14.30 9.84 -7.58
CA LYS A 261 -13.36 9.19 -8.52
C LYS A 261 -11.96 9.04 -7.93
N ASP A 262 -11.49 10.04 -7.19
CA ASP A 262 -10.17 10.02 -6.57
C ASP A 262 -10.08 9.06 -5.38
N LEU A 263 -11.20 8.57 -4.86
CA LEU A 263 -11.27 7.54 -3.83
C LEU A 263 -11.47 6.15 -4.42
N GLY A 264 -12.25 6.04 -5.49
CA GLY A 264 -12.78 4.77 -5.98
C GLY A 264 -13.91 4.24 -5.09
N ARG A 265 -14.70 3.31 -5.62
CA ARG A 265 -15.84 2.74 -4.88
C ARG A 265 -15.37 2.01 -3.63
N PHE A 266 -14.31 1.24 -3.76
CA PHE A 266 -13.79 0.44 -2.67
C PHE A 266 -12.39 0.91 -2.26
N SER A 267 -12.11 0.79 -0.97
CA SER A 267 -10.77 0.95 -0.44
C SER A 267 -10.46 -0.15 0.57
N ILE A 268 -9.17 -0.43 0.76
CA ILE A 268 -8.70 -1.25 1.87
C ILE A 268 -8.32 -0.27 2.98
N SER A 269 -8.94 -0.41 4.16
CA SER A 269 -8.57 0.47 5.27
C SER A 269 -7.15 0.13 5.74
N PRO A 270 -6.29 1.13 6.06
CA PRO A 270 -4.96 0.88 6.64
C PRO A 270 -5.00 0.01 7.92
N ALA A 271 -6.09 0.12 8.67
CA ALA A 271 -6.42 -0.76 9.80
C ALA A 271 -6.38 -2.26 9.48
N MET A 272 -6.75 -2.64 8.25
CA MET A 272 -6.72 -4.03 7.81
C MET A 272 -5.31 -4.49 7.46
N VAL A 273 -4.42 -3.59 7.05
CA VAL A 273 -2.99 -3.91 6.95
C VAL A 273 -2.46 -4.30 8.33
N VAL A 274 -2.84 -3.59 9.39
CA VAL A 274 -2.48 -3.91 10.79
C VAL A 274 -3.08 -5.25 11.25
N VAL A 275 -4.35 -5.53 10.96
CA VAL A 275 -4.98 -6.82 11.33
C VAL A 275 -4.33 -7.99 10.58
N LEU A 276 -4.01 -7.80 9.29
CA LEU A 276 -3.51 -8.85 8.43
C LEU A 276 -2.01 -9.09 8.58
N SER A 277 -1.21 -8.06 8.90
CA SER A 277 0.20 -8.23 9.29
C SER A 277 0.31 -9.12 10.54
N ASN A 278 -0.59 -8.93 11.52
CA ASN A 278 -0.70 -9.80 12.69
C ASN A 278 -1.27 -11.20 12.40
N SER A 279 -1.84 -11.44 11.21
CA SER A 279 -2.48 -12.71 10.83
C SER A 279 -1.69 -13.54 9.83
N MET A 280 -0.67 -12.96 9.18
CA MET A 280 0.23 -13.67 8.28
C MET A 280 1.65 -14.01 8.82
N PRO A 281 1.93 -14.06 10.14
CA PRO A 281 3.28 -14.39 10.61
C PRO A 281 3.75 -15.81 10.23
N SER A 282 2.82 -16.72 9.92
CA SER A 282 3.14 -18.08 9.45
C SER A 282 3.28 -18.20 7.93
N ALA A 283 2.79 -17.22 7.15
CA ALA A 283 3.00 -17.18 5.70
C ALA A 283 4.34 -16.54 5.31
N PHE A 284 4.90 -15.77 6.25
CA PHE A 284 6.14 -15.03 6.14
C PHE A 284 6.87 -15.17 7.48
N GLU A 285 7.70 -16.21 7.60
CA GLU A 285 8.31 -16.68 8.85
C GLU A 285 8.89 -15.55 9.74
N GLU A 286 8.56 -15.58 11.03
CA GLU A 286 8.99 -14.64 12.08
C GLU A 286 10.38 -14.98 12.64
N THR A 287 11.41 -14.10 12.49
CA THR A 287 12.48 -13.81 13.51
C THR A 287 13.54 -12.77 13.05
N PHE A 288 14.06 -11.93 13.96
CA PHE A 288 14.72 -10.60 13.75
C PHE A 288 16.23 -10.55 14.09
N SER A 289 17.11 -9.71 13.46
CA SER A 289 17.32 -8.24 13.66
C SER A 289 18.23 -7.51 12.59
N ASN A 290 18.23 -6.16 12.56
CA ASN A 290 19.11 -5.14 11.87
C ASN A 290 19.07 -4.93 10.32
N ILE A 291 18.61 -3.76 9.80
CA ILE A 291 19.20 -2.42 9.50
C ILE A 291 20.10 -2.40 8.24
N GLY A 292 19.50 -2.11 7.07
CA GLY A 292 20.23 -1.89 5.81
C GLY A 292 19.40 -1.63 4.53
N ASP A 293 18.28 -2.34 4.31
CA ASP A 293 17.61 -2.44 2.98
C ASP A 293 16.06 -2.27 3.06
N VAL A 294 15.57 -1.22 3.71
CA VAL A 294 14.13 -1.08 4.00
C VAL A 294 13.31 -0.83 2.73
N PHE A 295 13.86 -0.12 1.76
CA PHE A 295 13.13 0.28 0.56
C PHE A 295 13.01 -0.87 -0.45
N GLU A 296 14.10 -1.57 -0.74
CA GLU A 296 14.19 -2.72 -1.64
C GLU A 296 13.22 -3.81 -1.20
N ARG A 297 13.22 -4.11 0.11
CA ARG A 297 12.30 -5.08 0.69
C ARG A 297 10.86 -4.66 0.51
N ALA A 298 10.52 -3.38 0.76
CA ALA A 298 9.18 -2.86 0.55
C ALA A 298 8.75 -2.97 -0.93
N VAL A 299 9.63 -2.60 -1.85
CA VAL A 299 9.43 -2.74 -3.30
C VAL A 299 9.16 -4.19 -3.67
N ALA A 300 9.93 -5.16 -3.18
CA ALA A 300 9.75 -6.57 -3.51
C ALA A 300 8.36 -7.11 -3.08
N LYS A 301 7.84 -6.72 -1.91
CA LYS A 301 6.48 -7.14 -1.48
C LYS A 301 5.39 -6.40 -2.26
N PHE A 302 5.62 -5.13 -2.54
CA PHE A 302 4.75 -4.37 -3.43
C PHE A 302 4.62 -5.10 -4.78
N LEU A 303 5.74 -5.48 -5.40
CA LEU A 303 5.78 -6.25 -6.63
C LEU A 303 5.09 -7.60 -6.47
N TYR A 304 5.22 -8.28 -5.33
CA TYR A 304 4.58 -9.56 -5.07
C TYR A 304 3.07 -9.45 -5.10
N PHE A 305 2.49 -8.53 -4.31
CA PHE A 305 1.05 -8.31 -4.32
C PHE A 305 0.55 -7.75 -5.66
N ALA A 306 1.28 -6.83 -6.28
CA ALA A 306 0.91 -6.29 -7.59
C ALA A 306 0.85 -7.41 -8.63
N THR A 307 1.86 -8.29 -8.68
CA THR A 307 1.91 -9.41 -9.63
C THR A 307 0.73 -10.38 -9.42
N LEU A 308 0.35 -10.68 -8.18
CA LEU A 308 -0.83 -11.50 -7.87
C LEU A 308 -2.16 -10.81 -8.25
N VAL A 309 -2.29 -9.52 -7.94
CA VAL A 309 -3.48 -8.72 -8.26
C VAL A 309 -3.72 -8.68 -9.77
N PHE A 310 -2.65 -8.49 -10.54
CA PHE A 310 -2.68 -8.40 -12.00
C PHE A 310 -2.53 -9.75 -12.70
N PHE A 311 -2.56 -10.88 -11.98
CA PHE A 311 -2.58 -12.20 -12.60
C PHE A 311 -3.75 -12.34 -13.60
N GLY A 312 -3.44 -12.74 -14.84
CA GLY A 312 -4.37 -12.81 -15.97
C GLY A 312 -4.59 -11.48 -16.72
N ARG A 313 -3.98 -10.37 -16.28
CA ARG A 313 -4.07 -9.05 -16.92
C ARG A 313 -2.86 -8.79 -17.84
N PRO A 314 -2.95 -7.86 -18.81
CA PRO A 314 -1.81 -7.47 -19.64
C PRO A 314 -0.63 -6.94 -18.80
N VAL A 315 0.60 -7.26 -19.20
CA VAL A 315 1.83 -6.80 -18.52
C VAL A 315 1.91 -5.28 -18.47
N GLY A 316 1.52 -4.59 -19.55
CA GLY A 316 1.48 -3.13 -19.58
C GLY A 316 0.63 -2.52 -18.46
N GLU A 317 -0.46 -3.16 -18.03
CA GLU A 317 -1.27 -2.63 -16.92
C GLU A 317 -0.56 -2.77 -15.57
N LEU A 318 0.13 -3.88 -15.33
CA LEU A 318 0.93 -4.09 -14.12
C LEU A 318 2.07 -3.07 -14.07
N VAL A 319 2.79 -2.88 -15.18
CA VAL A 319 3.91 -1.94 -15.23
C VAL A 319 3.43 -0.50 -15.09
N ASN A 320 2.33 -0.12 -15.72
CA ASN A 320 1.71 1.19 -15.51
C ASN A 320 1.29 1.42 -14.06
N PHE A 321 0.82 0.38 -13.37
CA PHE A 321 0.55 0.46 -11.94
C PHE A 321 1.84 0.60 -11.12
N ILE A 322 2.85 -0.24 -11.35
CA ILE A 322 4.13 -0.24 -10.63
C ILE A 322 4.90 1.07 -10.80
N ALA A 323 5.10 1.51 -12.04
CA ALA A 323 6.02 2.59 -12.39
C ALA A 323 5.58 3.97 -11.88
N ALA A 324 4.33 4.10 -11.41
CA ALA A 324 3.71 5.38 -11.07
C ALA A 324 3.37 6.20 -12.31
N PRO A 325 2.39 7.12 -12.22
CA PRO A 325 1.93 7.89 -13.37
C PRO A 325 2.91 8.97 -13.83
N LEU A 326 4.02 9.18 -13.11
CA LEU A 326 5.08 10.13 -13.49
C LEU A 326 6.28 9.42 -14.12
N ALA A 327 6.17 8.12 -14.41
CA ALA A 327 7.26 7.36 -14.99
C ALA A 327 7.64 7.88 -16.37
N ILE A 328 8.93 7.82 -16.66
CA ILE A 328 9.48 7.95 -18.01
C ILE A 328 9.74 6.55 -18.52
N ILE A 329 9.09 6.17 -19.61
CA ILE A 329 9.23 4.86 -20.25
C ILE A 329 9.86 5.09 -21.61
N GLY A 330 11.00 4.45 -21.88
CA GLY A 330 11.62 4.47 -23.18
C GLY A 330 10.77 3.76 -24.24
N SER A 331 10.89 4.18 -25.51
CA SER A 331 10.08 3.67 -26.62
C SER A 331 10.22 2.14 -26.83
N HIS A 332 11.43 1.60 -26.73
CA HIS A 332 11.65 0.16 -26.84
C HIS A 332 11.18 -0.61 -25.62
N ALA A 333 11.36 -0.04 -24.42
CA ALA A 333 10.75 -0.59 -23.20
C ALA A 333 9.23 -0.69 -23.40
N GLN A 334 8.61 0.36 -23.94
CA GLN A 334 7.18 0.38 -24.21
C GLN A 334 6.77 -0.71 -25.22
N ALA A 335 7.49 -0.83 -26.34
CA ALA A 335 7.25 -1.89 -27.31
C ALA A 335 7.42 -3.31 -26.72
N ALA A 336 8.37 -3.50 -25.80
CA ALA A 336 8.54 -4.75 -25.06
C ALA A 336 7.34 -5.04 -24.14
N LEU A 337 6.79 -4.01 -23.49
CA LEU A 337 5.58 -4.13 -22.65
C LEU A 337 4.32 -4.44 -23.47
N ASP A 338 4.20 -3.85 -24.66
CA ASP A 338 3.05 -4.04 -25.55
C ASP A 338 3.06 -5.40 -26.26
N SER A 339 4.26 -5.90 -26.56
CA SER A 339 4.45 -7.25 -27.12
C SER A 339 4.34 -8.35 -26.06
N ALA A 340 4.57 -8.02 -24.79
CA ALA A 340 4.38 -8.95 -23.69
C ALA A 340 2.89 -9.31 -23.52
N ARG A 341 2.62 -10.60 -23.30
CA ARG A 341 1.26 -11.15 -23.17
C ARG A 341 0.64 -10.78 -21.81
N CYS A 342 -0.42 -11.46 -21.44
CA CYS A 342 -0.94 -11.41 -20.08
C CYS A 342 0.01 -12.08 -19.08
N ILE A 343 -0.05 -11.61 -17.83
CA ILE A 343 0.66 -12.19 -16.69
C ILE A 343 0.11 -13.60 -16.42
N GLY A 344 0.95 -14.61 -16.59
CA GLY A 344 0.62 -16.01 -16.34
C GLY A 344 1.78 -16.75 -15.68
N PHE A 345 1.47 -17.52 -14.65
CA PHE A 345 2.40 -18.35 -13.88
C PHE A 345 1.61 -19.41 -13.07
N ASP A 346 2.24 -20.54 -12.80
CA ASP A 346 1.67 -21.62 -11.96
C ASP A 346 1.85 -21.33 -10.47
N SER A 347 2.91 -20.60 -10.13
CA SER A 347 3.22 -20.16 -8.78
C SER A 347 4.04 -18.88 -8.79
N LEU A 348 3.90 -18.07 -7.73
CA LEU A 348 4.74 -16.91 -7.49
C LEU A 348 5.50 -17.09 -6.17
N GLU A 349 6.82 -16.90 -6.22
CA GLU A 349 7.71 -16.94 -5.05
C GLU A 349 8.30 -15.55 -4.78
N LEU A 350 8.45 -15.22 -3.50
CA LEU A 350 9.29 -14.11 -3.07
C LEU A 350 10.56 -14.70 -2.45
N ARG A 351 11.73 -14.31 -2.97
CA ARG A 351 13.04 -14.86 -2.63
C ARG A 351 13.93 -13.74 -2.08
N ILE A 352 14.76 -14.07 -1.10
CA ILE A 352 15.88 -13.23 -0.70
C ILE A 352 17.14 -13.99 -1.00
N SER A 353 18.03 -13.38 -1.78
CA SER A 353 19.31 -13.98 -2.06
C SER A 353 20.26 -13.75 -0.89
N GLY A 354 20.90 -14.84 -0.44
CA GLY A 354 21.90 -14.79 0.61
C GLY A 354 23.11 -13.92 0.23
N SER A 355 24.00 -13.67 1.19
CA SER A 355 25.17 -12.81 0.99
C SER A 355 26.06 -13.33 -0.14
N LEU A 356 26.09 -12.59 -1.25
CA LEU A 356 27.09 -12.76 -2.30
C LEU A 356 28.27 -11.85 -1.98
N ASN A 357 29.49 -12.36 -1.94
CA ASN A 357 30.66 -11.48 -2.02
C ASN A 357 31.00 -11.23 -3.48
N ALA A 358 30.34 -10.24 -4.09
CA ALA A 358 30.53 -9.90 -5.50
C ALA A 358 32.00 -9.55 -5.82
N ASP A 359 32.72 -8.94 -4.88
CA ASP A 359 34.15 -8.62 -5.00
C ASP A 359 35.01 -9.85 -5.33
N HIS A 360 34.62 -11.03 -4.84
CA HIS A 360 35.33 -12.28 -5.09
C HIS A 360 35.14 -12.83 -6.52
N LEU A 361 34.14 -12.36 -7.26
CA LEU A 361 33.94 -12.71 -8.68
C LEU A 361 34.89 -11.94 -9.60
N VAL A 362 35.34 -10.76 -9.15
CA VAL A 362 36.05 -9.78 -9.97
C VAL A 362 37.51 -9.68 -9.57
N SER A 363 37.82 -9.70 -8.28
CA SER A 363 39.18 -9.46 -7.78
C SER A 363 40.12 -10.64 -8.07
N GLU A 364 41.14 -10.39 -8.89
CA GLU A 364 42.24 -11.33 -9.16
C GLU A 364 43.03 -11.73 -7.91
N LYS A 365 42.99 -10.90 -6.86
CA LYS A 365 43.66 -11.14 -5.57
C LYS A 365 42.90 -12.11 -4.66
N THR A 366 41.70 -12.54 -5.05
CA THR A 366 40.87 -13.43 -4.25
C THR A 366 41.39 -14.87 -4.30
N SER A 367 41.37 -15.59 -3.16
CA SER A 367 41.72 -17.01 -3.13
C SER A 367 40.80 -17.83 -4.05
N LYS A 368 41.35 -18.85 -4.72
CA LYS A 368 40.57 -19.75 -5.60
C LYS A 368 39.33 -20.32 -4.91
N GLY A 369 39.42 -20.62 -3.61
CA GLY A 369 38.30 -21.13 -2.81
C GLY A 369 37.17 -20.12 -2.64
N ASN A 370 37.49 -18.85 -2.36
CA ASN A 370 36.49 -17.80 -2.20
C ASN A 370 35.83 -17.46 -3.54
N ARG A 371 36.61 -17.41 -4.63
CA ARG A 371 36.08 -17.24 -5.98
C ARG A 371 35.13 -18.38 -6.38
N TYR A 372 35.50 -19.63 -6.11
CA TYR A 372 34.61 -20.78 -6.38
C TYR A 372 33.31 -20.72 -5.57
N LYS A 373 33.37 -20.31 -4.30
CA LYS A 373 32.16 -20.10 -3.48
C LYS A 373 31.27 -19.00 -4.08
N ALA A 374 31.87 -17.87 -4.44
CA ALA A 374 31.17 -16.75 -5.06
C ALA A 374 30.57 -17.13 -6.43
N GLU A 375 31.28 -17.88 -7.27
CA GLU A 375 30.76 -18.40 -8.55
C GLU A 375 29.60 -19.39 -8.35
N LYS A 376 29.67 -20.24 -7.31
CA LYS A 376 28.57 -21.14 -6.95
C LYS A 376 27.34 -20.39 -6.46
N GLN A 377 27.52 -19.37 -5.62
CA GLN A 377 26.44 -18.47 -5.17
C GLN A 377 25.87 -17.67 -6.34
N PHE A 378 26.75 -17.09 -7.17
CA PHE A 378 26.38 -16.38 -8.39
C PHE A 378 25.56 -17.29 -9.28
N ALA A 379 25.98 -18.53 -9.53
CA ALA A 379 25.22 -19.50 -10.30
C ALA A 379 23.84 -19.84 -9.69
N LYS A 380 23.64 -19.66 -8.38
CA LYS A 380 22.33 -19.82 -7.70
C LYS A 380 21.38 -18.64 -7.91
N LEU A 381 21.89 -17.42 -8.09
CA LEU A 381 21.06 -16.23 -8.33
C LEU A 381 20.22 -16.37 -9.59
N TRP A 382 18.97 -15.90 -9.57
CA TRP A 382 18.11 -15.87 -10.76
C TRP A 382 18.09 -17.21 -11.52
N ARG A 383 18.15 -18.35 -10.83
CA ARG A 383 18.06 -19.64 -11.52
C ARG A 383 16.66 -19.77 -12.12
N GLY A 384 16.60 -19.89 -13.45
CA GLY A 384 15.43 -20.44 -14.12
C GLY A 384 15.21 -21.90 -13.70
N ASN A 385 13.95 -22.34 -13.70
CA ASN A 385 13.56 -23.69 -13.25
C ASN A 385 14.19 -24.85 -14.05
N ALA A 386 14.88 -24.56 -15.16
CA ALA A 386 15.59 -25.53 -15.99
C ALA A 386 16.74 -26.27 -15.26
N ALA A 387 17.27 -25.72 -14.16
CA ALA A 387 18.46 -26.26 -13.49
C ALA A 387 18.17 -27.34 -12.42
N VAL A 388 16.92 -27.60 -12.05
CA VAL A 388 16.58 -28.69 -11.10
C VAL A 388 16.64 -30.04 -11.84
N ARG A 389 17.85 -30.59 -11.93
CA ARG A 389 18.13 -31.91 -12.50
C ARG A 389 17.53 -33.00 -11.60
N GLY A 390 16.30 -33.43 -11.89
CA GLY A 390 15.73 -34.62 -11.27
C GLY A 390 14.22 -34.76 -11.41
N ARG A 391 13.76 -35.45 -12.46
CA ARG A 391 12.47 -36.15 -12.63
C ARG A 391 11.12 -35.42 -12.43
N ALA A 392 11.02 -34.18 -11.96
CA ALA A 392 9.75 -33.42 -11.87
C ALA A 392 9.60 -32.32 -12.96
N ARG A 393 10.00 -32.64 -14.20
CA ARG A 393 10.23 -31.66 -15.30
C ARG A 393 8.98 -30.98 -15.89
N ALA A 394 7.77 -31.44 -15.60
CA ALA A 394 6.57 -30.92 -16.29
C ALA A 394 5.85 -29.78 -15.55
N HIS A 395 6.02 -29.64 -14.23
CA HIS A 395 5.18 -28.73 -13.41
C HIS A 395 5.86 -27.43 -12.95
N HIS A 396 7.11 -27.16 -13.35
CA HIS A 396 7.85 -25.98 -12.88
C HIS A 396 8.26 -25.02 -14.02
N GLN A 397 7.76 -25.19 -15.25
CA GLN A 397 8.14 -24.29 -16.35
C GLN A 397 7.57 -22.87 -16.21
N HIS A 398 6.53 -22.66 -15.38
CA HIS A 398 5.88 -21.37 -15.20
C HIS A 398 5.89 -20.83 -13.76
N CYS A 399 6.91 -21.14 -12.94
CA CYS A 399 7.06 -20.48 -11.63
C CYS A 399 7.70 -19.09 -11.81
N ALA A 400 6.91 -18.04 -11.55
CA ALA A 400 7.37 -16.66 -11.46
C ALA A 400 8.01 -16.41 -10.10
N TRP A 401 8.92 -15.46 -10.04
CA TRP A 401 9.58 -15.12 -8.78
C TRP A 401 9.96 -13.64 -8.72
N ILE A 402 10.07 -13.15 -7.51
CA ILE A 402 10.66 -11.87 -7.17
C ILE A 402 11.84 -12.14 -6.26
N GLU A 403 13.01 -11.63 -6.60
CA GLU A 403 14.24 -11.86 -5.84
C GLU A 403 14.80 -10.53 -5.38
N ILE A 404 15.01 -10.38 -4.07
CA ILE A 404 15.82 -9.29 -3.51
C ILE A 404 17.28 -9.70 -3.65
N SER A 405 18.03 -8.90 -4.39
CA SER A 405 19.45 -9.12 -4.63
C SER A 405 20.27 -8.76 -3.39
N PRO A 406 21.41 -9.43 -3.14
CA PRO A 406 22.35 -8.99 -2.11
C PRO A 406 22.88 -7.58 -2.42
N PRO A 407 23.11 -6.73 -1.40
CA PRO A 407 23.54 -5.33 -1.57
C PRO A 407 24.87 -5.14 -2.33
N SER A 408 25.68 -6.20 -2.41
CA SER A 408 26.95 -6.22 -3.13
C SER A 408 26.78 -6.34 -4.65
N LEU A 409 25.56 -6.58 -5.16
CA LEU A 409 25.30 -6.67 -6.59
C LEU A 409 25.04 -5.29 -7.18
N PRO A 410 25.90 -4.80 -8.09
CA PRO A 410 25.72 -3.47 -8.69
C PRO A 410 24.63 -3.42 -9.78
N SER A 411 24.08 -4.56 -10.16
CA SER A 411 23.16 -4.67 -11.31
C SER A 411 21.73 -4.31 -10.93
N ALA A 412 21.10 -5.02 -10.00
CA ALA A 412 19.71 -4.76 -9.62
C ALA A 412 19.52 -5.08 -8.15
N ASP A 413 18.73 -4.26 -7.45
CA ASP A 413 18.38 -4.43 -6.06
C ASP A 413 17.20 -5.42 -5.88
N VAL A 414 16.24 -5.41 -6.82
CA VAL A 414 15.10 -6.35 -6.85
C VAL A 414 14.85 -6.81 -8.28
N VAL A 415 14.55 -8.09 -8.51
CA VAL A 415 14.23 -8.60 -9.86
C VAL A 415 12.89 -9.32 -9.83
N LEU A 416 11.93 -8.85 -10.63
CA LEU A 416 10.70 -9.57 -10.93
C LEU A 416 10.89 -10.34 -12.25
N HIS A 417 10.73 -11.65 -12.22
CA HIS A 417 10.80 -12.48 -13.41
C HIS A 417 9.53 -13.33 -13.57
N ILE A 418 8.91 -13.20 -14.74
CA ILE A 418 7.77 -14.01 -15.18
C ILE A 418 8.23 -14.79 -16.43
N PRO A 419 8.43 -16.12 -16.31
CA PRO A 419 9.00 -16.94 -17.38
C PRO A 419 8.29 -16.78 -18.72
N GLY A 420 9.04 -16.46 -19.77
CA GLY A 420 8.53 -16.27 -21.13
C GLY A 420 7.64 -15.04 -21.33
N VAL A 421 7.52 -14.18 -20.31
CA VAL A 421 6.67 -12.98 -20.36
C VAL A 421 7.53 -11.73 -20.22
N ILE A 422 8.18 -11.52 -19.08
CA ILE A 422 9.01 -10.33 -18.84
C ILE A 422 9.97 -10.53 -17.65
N THR A 423 11.11 -9.85 -17.69
CA THR A 423 12.03 -9.65 -16.56
C THR A 423 12.18 -8.15 -16.30
N LEU A 424 11.85 -7.72 -15.08
CA LEU A 424 11.98 -6.34 -14.63
C LEU A 424 13.01 -6.29 -13.49
N PRO A 425 14.29 -5.97 -13.79
CA PRO A 425 15.27 -5.64 -12.77
C PRO A 425 15.07 -4.20 -12.31
N PHE A 426 15.02 -4.00 -11.01
CA PHE A 426 14.80 -2.72 -10.33
C PHE A 426 16.07 -2.30 -9.61
N GLN A 427 16.54 -1.10 -9.90
CA GLN A 427 17.54 -0.40 -9.11
C GLN A 427 16.81 0.60 -8.20
N CYS A 428 16.76 0.31 -6.91
CA CYS A 428 16.05 1.07 -5.90
C CYS A 428 16.94 2.19 -5.35
N LYS A 429 16.40 3.41 -5.24
CA LYS A 429 17.13 4.56 -4.70
C LYS A 429 16.23 5.35 -3.74
N ASP A 430 16.54 5.25 -2.45
CA ASP A 430 15.90 6.05 -1.39
C ASP A 430 16.71 7.31 -1.09
N VAL A 431 16.79 8.20 -2.08
CA VAL A 431 17.55 9.45 -1.96
C VAL A 431 16.63 10.66 -1.91
N GLY A 432 16.84 11.52 -0.91
CA GLY A 432 16.22 12.84 -0.83
C GLY A 432 16.90 13.89 -1.73
N GLN A 433 18.09 13.59 -2.27
CA GLN A 433 18.88 14.48 -3.13
C GLN A 433 18.67 14.18 -4.60
N LEU A 434 18.68 15.23 -5.42
CA LEU A 434 18.55 15.20 -6.87
C LEU A 434 19.54 14.20 -7.51
N TYR A 435 19.03 13.30 -8.36
CA TYR A 435 19.72 12.27 -9.12
C TYR A 435 19.97 12.86 -10.51
N GLU A 436 21.23 13.04 -10.81
CA GLU A 436 21.65 13.65 -12.06
C GLU A 436 21.57 12.67 -13.22
N ALA A 437 21.53 13.21 -14.44
CA ALA A 437 21.42 12.42 -15.67
C ALA A 437 22.54 11.36 -15.79
N GLU A 438 23.76 11.68 -15.38
CA GLU A 438 24.87 10.72 -15.35
C GLU A 438 24.63 9.57 -14.35
N GLN A 439 24.09 9.88 -13.17
CA GLN A 439 23.77 8.87 -12.16
C GLN A 439 22.64 7.96 -12.62
N ILE A 440 21.61 8.51 -13.28
CA ILE A 440 20.53 7.73 -13.92
C ILE A 440 21.11 6.76 -14.94
N ARG A 441 21.99 7.26 -15.83
CA ARG A 441 22.61 6.47 -16.88
C ARG A 441 23.44 5.34 -16.31
N ASN A 442 24.26 5.62 -15.30
CA ASN A 442 25.11 4.63 -14.63
C ASN A 442 24.30 3.56 -13.89
N ALA A 443 23.20 3.97 -13.25
CA ALA A 443 22.31 3.05 -12.55
C ALA A 443 21.56 2.10 -13.51
N LEU A 444 21.19 2.57 -14.70
CA LEU A 444 20.48 1.77 -15.70
C LEU A 444 21.43 0.93 -16.57
N SER A 445 22.63 1.43 -16.88
CA SER A 445 23.60 0.72 -17.72
C SER A 445 24.08 -0.58 -17.09
N SER A 446 24.10 -0.67 -15.76
CA SER A 446 24.45 -1.91 -15.03
C SER A 446 23.51 -3.09 -15.27
N MET A 447 22.29 -2.82 -15.74
CA MET A 447 21.26 -3.82 -16.04
C MET A 447 21.12 -4.12 -17.53
N ARG A 448 21.73 -3.32 -18.41
CA ARG A 448 21.60 -3.45 -19.86
C ARG A 448 22.69 -4.35 -20.44
N ARG A 449 22.34 -5.10 -21.49
CA ARG A 449 23.34 -5.75 -22.32
C ARG A 449 24.01 -4.70 -23.20
N THR A 450 25.26 -4.40 -22.92
CA THR A 450 26.05 -3.48 -23.76
C THR A 450 26.45 -4.21 -25.05
N GLU A 451 25.86 -3.84 -26.19
CA GLU A 451 26.19 -4.48 -27.49
C GLU A 451 27.51 -3.98 -28.11
N ALA A 452 28.06 -2.85 -27.64
CA ALA A 452 29.39 -2.37 -28.02
C ALA A 452 30.03 -1.54 -26.89
N PRO A 453 31.26 -1.82 -26.46
CA PRO A 453 31.92 -1.02 -25.44
C PRO A 453 32.44 0.28 -26.06
N GLU A 454 31.89 1.43 -25.63
CA GLU A 454 32.81 2.52 -25.33
C GLU A 454 33.73 1.99 -24.22
N ALA A 455 35.04 2.00 -24.46
CA ALA A 455 36.01 1.37 -23.57
C ALA A 455 35.81 1.89 -22.13
N PRO A 456 35.37 1.03 -21.21
CA PRO A 456 35.12 1.46 -19.83
C PRO A 456 36.44 1.89 -19.20
N LYS A 457 36.39 2.94 -18.37
CA LYS A 457 37.59 3.50 -17.71
C LYS A 457 38.29 2.47 -16.82
N ASP A 458 37.56 1.48 -16.32
CA ASP A 458 38.08 0.28 -15.64
C ASP A 458 37.61 -1.00 -16.35
N PRO A 459 38.51 -1.78 -16.96
CA PRO A 459 38.18 -3.04 -17.64
C PRO A 459 37.58 -4.11 -16.72
N LEU A 460 37.96 -4.15 -15.43
CA LEU A 460 37.50 -5.19 -14.50
C LEU A 460 36.06 -4.96 -14.06
N GLU A 461 35.68 -3.72 -13.77
CA GLU A 461 34.33 -3.36 -13.32
C GLU A 461 33.31 -3.64 -14.43
N ALA A 462 33.63 -3.27 -15.68
CA ALA A 462 32.77 -3.52 -16.82
C ALA A 462 32.63 -5.00 -17.19
N ALA A 463 33.69 -5.80 -17.01
CA ALA A 463 33.62 -7.25 -17.21
C ALA A 463 32.68 -7.91 -16.18
N SER A 464 32.60 -7.36 -14.97
CA SER A 464 31.66 -7.81 -13.93
C SER A 464 30.22 -7.41 -14.26
N MET A 465 29.97 -6.14 -14.57
CA MET A 465 28.62 -5.62 -14.87
C MET A 465 27.98 -6.35 -16.06
N ASN A 466 28.75 -6.59 -17.13
CA ASN A 466 28.27 -7.33 -18.29
C ASN A 466 27.85 -8.76 -17.96
N ARG A 467 28.52 -9.45 -17.01
CA ARG A 467 28.14 -10.81 -16.60
C ARG A 467 26.78 -10.87 -15.90
N PHE A 468 26.42 -9.84 -15.15
CA PHE A 468 25.11 -9.79 -14.48
C PHE A 468 23.98 -9.54 -15.47
N ALA A 469 24.15 -8.55 -16.34
CA ALA A 469 23.19 -8.26 -17.41
C ALA A 469 22.98 -9.48 -18.32
N GLU A 470 24.07 -10.12 -18.77
CA GLU A 470 24.00 -11.36 -19.55
C GLU A 470 23.17 -12.44 -18.85
N LYS A 471 23.27 -12.56 -17.53
CA LYS A 471 22.50 -13.53 -16.76
C LYS A 471 21.00 -13.22 -16.74
N LEU A 472 20.62 -11.95 -16.63
CA LEU A 472 19.22 -11.53 -16.72
C LEU A 472 18.64 -11.85 -18.10
N HIS A 473 19.40 -11.58 -19.16
CA HIS A 473 18.98 -11.91 -20.52
C HIS A 473 18.95 -13.43 -20.78
N ALA A 474 19.82 -14.20 -20.13
CA ALA A 474 19.82 -15.67 -20.20
C ALA A 474 18.55 -16.31 -19.59
N LEU A 475 17.71 -15.54 -18.87
CA LEU A 475 16.40 -15.99 -18.42
C LEU A 475 15.40 -16.19 -19.58
N GLY A 476 15.68 -15.66 -20.77
CA GLY A 476 14.90 -15.90 -21.98
C GLY A 476 13.59 -15.11 -22.09
N ALA A 477 13.34 -14.18 -21.18
CA ALA A 477 12.24 -13.20 -21.28
C ALA A 477 12.81 -11.80 -21.63
N PRO A 478 12.02 -10.92 -22.26
CA PRO A 478 12.41 -9.52 -22.46
C PRO A 478 12.82 -8.88 -21.14
N VAL A 479 13.97 -8.20 -21.12
CA VAL A 479 14.49 -7.52 -19.92
C VAL A 479 14.25 -6.02 -20.07
N VAL A 480 13.52 -5.42 -19.14
CA VAL A 480 13.26 -3.97 -19.12
C VAL A 480 13.74 -3.40 -17.79
N PRO A 481 14.93 -2.77 -17.75
CA PRO A 481 15.47 -2.17 -16.53
C PRO A 481 14.61 -1.03 -16.00
N VAL A 482 14.50 -0.97 -14.66
CA VAL A 482 13.71 0.04 -13.95
C VAL A 482 14.57 0.73 -12.90
N LEU A 483 14.79 2.03 -13.04
CA LEU A 483 15.28 2.86 -11.95
C LEU A 483 14.09 3.30 -11.09
N TYR A 484 14.08 2.92 -9.82
CA TYR A 484 12.94 3.07 -8.92
C TYR A 484 13.28 3.96 -7.73
N MET A 485 12.71 5.16 -7.68
CA MET A 485 13.01 6.15 -6.66
C MET A 485 11.88 6.31 -5.65
N SER A 486 12.21 6.38 -4.37
CA SER A 486 11.22 6.51 -3.30
C SER A 486 10.49 7.86 -3.36
N ARG A 487 11.22 8.95 -3.63
CA ARG A 487 10.73 10.34 -3.62
C ARG A 487 10.48 10.89 -5.02
N ALA A 488 9.50 11.78 -5.13
CA ALA A 488 9.23 12.54 -6.34
C ALA A 488 9.91 13.89 -6.25
N TRP A 489 10.38 14.40 -7.38
CA TRP A 489 10.89 15.76 -7.46
C TRP A 489 10.08 16.63 -8.37
N TYR A 490 10.15 17.92 -8.07
CA TYR A 490 9.74 18.93 -9.01
C TYR A 490 10.81 19.03 -10.09
N ILE A 491 10.51 18.51 -11.27
CA ILE A 491 11.43 18.50 -12.41
C ILE A 491 10.96 19.58 -13.38
N SER A 492 11.84 20.53 -13.73
CA SER A 492 11.54 21.50 -14.79
C SER A 492 11.52 20.80 -16.15
N SER A 493 10.85 21.39 -17.15
CA SER A 493 10.76 20.81 -18.49
C SER A 493 12.13 20.50 -19.12
N ASP A 494 13.15 21.34 -18.88
CA ASP A 494 14.50 21.12 -19.40
C ASP A 494 15.18 19.92 -18.73
N MET A 495 15.03 19.79 -17.41
CA MET A 495 15.53 18.63 -16.68
C MET A 495 14.83 17.33 -17.06
N ILE A 496 13.54 17.39 -17.46
CA ILE A 496 12.84 16.21 -18.00
C ILE A 496 13.56 15.75 -19.27
N LYS A 497 13.82 16.64 -20.23
CA LYS A 497 14.49 16.28 -21.51
C LYS A 497 15.86 15.64 -21.29
N GLU A 498 16.68 16.25 -20.44
CA GLU A 498 18.00 15.73 -20.11
C GLU A 498 17.92 14.32 -19.49
N ARG A 499 16.99 14.12 -18.54
CA ARG A 499 16.80 12.84 -17.88
C ARG A 499 16.15 11.79 -18.78
N MET A 500 15.21 12.17 -19.65
CA MET A 500 14.67 11.26 -20.68
C MET A 500 15.80 10.70 -21.55
N THR A 501 16.74 11.56 -21.94
CA THR A 501 17.93 11.15 -22.70
C THR A 501 18.81 10.19 -21.89
N ALA A 502 18.94 10.39 -20.58
CA ALA A 502 19.70 9.50 -19.71
C ALA A 502 19.03 8.15 -19.45
N VAL A 503 17.69 8.09 -19.39
CA VAL A 503 16.94 6.83 -19.28
C VAL A 503 17.14 5.99 -20.54
N GLY A 504 17.09 6.63 -21.71
CA GLY A 504 17.21 5.95 -23.00
C GLY A 504 15.96 5.14 -23.37
N GLU A 505 16.04 4.44 -24.50
CA GLU A 505 14.87 3.81 -25.13
C GLU A 505 14.44 2.49 -24.48
N ASP A 506 15.36 1.78 -23.83
CA ASP A 506 15.12 0.41 -23.32
C ASP A 506 14.76 0.37 -21.83
N CYS A 507 14.60 1.51 -21.15
CA CYS A 507 14.50 1.56 -19.69
C CYS A 507 13.29 2.34 -19.19
N ILE A 508 12.99 2.14 -17.91
CA ILE A 508 11.95 2.86 -17.17
C ILE A 508 12.62 3.63 -16.04
N TRP A 509 12.23 4.89 -15.86
CA TRP A 509 12.51 5.63 -14.65
C TRP A 509 11.21 6.00 -13.96
N ALA A 510 11.06 5.46 -12.75
CA ALA A 510 9.87 5.58 -11.94
C ALA A 510 10.24 6.20 -10.59
N PHE A 511 9.43 7.15 -10.11
CA PHE A 511 9.75 7.91 -8.92
C PHE A 511 8.51 8.30 -8.12
N GLY A 512 8.71 8.55 -6.82
CA GLY A 512 7.69 9.10 -5.96
C GLY A 512 6.69 8.13 -5.38
N ILE A 513 6.96 6.83 -5.36
CA ILE A 513 6.02 5.85 -4.79
C ILE A 513 5.81 6.05 -3.28
N VAL A 514 6.80 6.57 -2.55
CA VAL A 514 6.74 6.79 -1.09
C VAL A 514 6.22 8.19 -0.75
N GLU A 515 5.95 9.04 -1.75
CA GLU A 515 5.42 10.38 -1.48
C GLU A 515 4.12 10.32 -0.68
N PRO A 516 3.97 11.11 0.40
CA PRO A 516 2.70 11.18 1.12
C PRO A 516 1.55 11.57 0.18
N GLN A 517 1.81 12.56 -0.67
CA GLN A 517 0.89 13.03 -1.68
C GLN A 517 1.56 13.10 -3.04
N LEU A 518 0.92 12.46 -4.02
CA LEU A 518 1.34 12.58 -5.40
C LEU A 518 0.94 13.95 -5.94
N ARG A 519 1.94 14.78 -6.24
CA ARG A 519 1.76 16.05 -6.96
C ARG A 519 1.73 15.75 -8.45
N ILE A 520 0.52 15.71 -9.00
CA ILE A 520 0.31 15.48 -10.42
C ILE A 520 0.37 16.84 -11.13
N PRO A 521 1.15 16.97 -12.21
CA PRO A 521 1.18 18.18 -13.01
C PRO A 521 -0.22 18.60 -13.49
N SER A 522 -0.45 19.91 -13.60
CA SER A 522 -1.75 20.48 -13.97
C SER A 522 -2.23 20.12 -15.39
N HIS A 523 -1.34 19.67 -16.27
CA HIS A 523 -1.69 19.26 -17.64
C HIS A 523 -2.37 17.88 -17.71
N TYR A 524 -2.43 17.12 -16.62
CA TYR A 524 -3.19 15.87 -16.58
C TYR A 524 -4.69 16.16 -16.59
N ASN A 525 -5.45 15.40 -17.38
CA ASN A 525 -6.90 15.41 -17.28
C ASN A 525 -7.32 15.07 -15.83
N ILE A 526 -8.31 15.79 -15.31
CA ILE A 526 -8.85 15.63 -13.95
C ILE A 526 -9.15 14.16 -13.65
N SER A 527 -9.77 13.42 -14.58
CA SER A 527 -10.11 12.00 -14.39
C SER A 527 -8.86 11.13 -14.16
N ASP A 528 -7.82 11.33 -14.98
CA ASP A 528 -6.57 10.58 -14.85
C ASP A 528 -5.83 10.97 -13.58
N ALA A 529 -5.80 12.26 -13.24
CA ALA A 529 -5.19 12.75 -12.01
C ALA A 529 -5.86 12.11 -10.76
N GLN A 530 -7.18 12.02 -10.76
CA GLN A 530 -7.94 11.38 -9.67
C GLN A 530 -7.62 9.87 -9.57
N ARG A 531 -7.63 9.15 -10.69
CA ARG A 531 -7.26 7.72 -10.74
C ARG A 531 -5.83 7.48 -10.26
N CYS A 532 -4.90 8.33 -10.68
CA CYS A 532 -3.50 8.32 -10.27
C CYS A 532 -3.33 8.49 -8.76
N LYS A 533 -4.04 9.46 -8.16
CA LYS A 533 -4.08 9.66 -6.69
C LYS A 533 -4.62 8.42 -5.98
N ARG A 534 -5.69 7.81 -6.50
CA ARG A 534 -6.24 6.56 -5.97
C ARG A 534 -5.20 5.44 -5.98
N HIS A 535 -4.63 5.14 -7.16
CA HIS A 535 -3.64 4.07 -7.29
C HIS A 535 -2.41 4.33 -6.42
N HIS A 536 -1.98 5.60 -6.29
CA HIS A 536 -0.90 5.98 -5.39
C HIS A 536 -1.16 5.60 -3.93
N ARG A 537 -2.35 5.88 -3.40
CA ARG A 537 -2.72 5.45 -2.03
C ARG A 537 -2.76 3.93 -1.89
N VAL A 538 -3.22 3.21 -2.92
CA VAL A 538 -3.24 1.74 -2.92
C VAL A 538 -1.82 1.19 -2.91
N ARG A 539 -0.91 1.72 -3.74
CA ARG A 539 0.51 1.35 -3.76
C ARG A 539 1.18 1.57 -2.41
N ARG A 540 0.97 2.74 -1.79
CA ARG A 540 1.44 3.01 -0.43
C ARG A 540 0.91 1.97 0.56
N SER A 541 -0.37 1.60 0.46
CA SER A 541 -0.96 0.57 1.33
C SER A 541 -0.31 -0.81 1.13
N MET A 542 0.10 -1.15 -0.11
CA MET A 542 0.86 -2.38 -0.39
C MET A 542 2.29 -2.34 0.17
N LEU A 543 2.92 -1.16 0.22
CA LEU A 543 4.25 -0.99 0.82
C LEU A 543 4.25 -1.12 2.35
N LEU A 544 3.11 -0.88 3.02
CA LEU A 544 2.99 -0.94 4.48
C LEU A 544 2.94 -2.37 5.06
N PHE A 545 2.92 -3.42 4.24
CA PHE A 545 3.05 -4.78 4.76
C PHE A 545 4.47 -5.01 5.28
N ASP A 546 4.65 -5.09 6.59
CA ASP A 546 5.97 -5.29 7.18
C ASP A 546 6.39 -6.77 7.23
N PHE A 547 7.69 -7.04 7.06
CA PHE A 547 8.32 -8.35 7.17
C PHE A 547 9.40 -8.29 8.22
N LYS A 548 9.57 -9.42 8.89
CA LYS A 548 10.27 -9.51 10.14
C LYS A 548 11.35 -10.60 9.99
N ARG A 549 12.51 -10.31 9.35
CA ARG A 549 13.58 -11.32 9.04
C ARG A 549 15.05 -10.84 9.10
N GLU A 550 15.93 -11.70 9.63
CA GLU A 550 17.41 -11.67 9.55
C GLU A 550 17.96 -12.46 8.32
N ALA A 551 19.20 -12.20 7.90
CA ALA A 551 19.83 -12.78 6.71
C ALA A 551 20.18 -14.27 6.87
N SER A 552 19.91 -15.06 5.83
CA SER A 552 20.41 -16.44 5.68
C SER A 552 21.60 -16.46 4.74
N GLU A 553 22.54 -17.38 4.96
CA GLU A 553 23.66 -17.61 4.03
C GLU A 553 23.21 -18.29 2.72
N GLU A 554 21.96 -18.77 2.65
CA GLU A 554 21.36 -19.40 1.48
C GLU A 554 20.17 -18.61 0.90
N VAL A 555 19.83 -18.89 -0.38
CA VAL A 555 18.65 -18.29 -1.04
C VAL A 555 17.41 -18.90 -0.40
N ASP A 556 16.69 -18.11 0.38
CA ASP A 556 15.48 -18.56 1.07
C ASP A 556 14.23 -18.05 0.35
N VAL A 557 13.26 -18.96 0.18
CA VAL A 557 11.91 -18.63 -0.27
C VAL A 557 11.17 -18.03 0.93
N VAL A 558 10.94 -16.72 0.91
CA VAL A 558 10.37 -15.93 2.02
C VAL A 558 8.84 -15.95 1.99
N ALA A 559 8.26 -16.21 0.82
CA ALA A 559 6.86 -16.52 0.66
C ALA A 559 6.74 -17.74 -0.27
N GLY A 560 6.12 -18.80 0.23
CA GLY A 560 5.97 -20.07 -0.50
C GLY A 560 5.27 -19.91 -1.86
N PRO A 561 5.33 -20.92 -2.73
CA PRO A 561 4.74 -20.85 -4.06
C PRO A 561 3.22 -20.66 -3.97
N TYR A 562 2.78 -19.40 -4.07
CA TYR A 562 1.35 -19.10 -4.12
C TYR A 562 0.85 -19.52 -5.49
N LYS A 563 -0.03 -20.52 -5.50
CA LYS A 563 -0.70 -20.96 -6.72
C LYS A 563 -1.91 -20.07 -6.94
N PRO A 564 -1.91 -19.19 -7.95
CA PRO A 564 -3.12 -18.50 -8.31
C PRO A 564 -4.16 -19.56 -8.70
N PRO A 565 -5.40 -19.45 -8.23
CA PRO A 565 -6.45 -20.37 -8.66
C PRO A 565 -6.60 -20.28 -10.17
N LEU A 566 -6.76 -21.45 -10.81
CA LEU A 566 -6.90 -21.57 -12.25
C LEU A 566 -7.98 -20.60 -12.74
N LEU A 567 -7.62 -19.72 -13.68
CA LEU A 567 -8.59 -18.90 -14.37
C LEU A 567 -9.49 -19.85 -15.17
N VAL A 568 -10.77 -19.90 -14.80
CA VAL A 568 -11.81 -20.31 -15.74
C VAL A 568 -11.80 -19.21 -16.81
N GLU A 569 -11.51 -19.57 -18.06
CA GLU A 569 -11.43 -18.64 -19.19
C GLU A 569 -12.64 -17.70 -19.16
N SER A 570 -12.42 -16.46 -18.71
CA SER A 570 -13.43 -15.41 -18.75
C SER A 570 -13.34 -14.71 -20.09
N ASP A 571 -14.49 -14.51 -20.70
CA ASP A 571 -14.72 -13.89 -22.00
C ASP A 571 -13.88 -12.59 -22.19
N PRO A 572 -13.08 -12.44 -23.27
CA PRO A 572 -12.20 -11.29 -23.51
C PRO A 572 -12.91 -9.93 -23.67
N ALA A 573 -14.24 -9.86 -23.55
CA ALA A 573 -15.06 -8.67 -23.80
C ALA A 573 -15.00 -7.56 -22.73
N HIS A 574 -14.21 -7.70 -21.66
CA HIS A 574 -14.04 -6.67 -20.61
C HIS A 574 -12.61 -6.09 -20.55
N ARG A 575 -12.03 -5.78 -21.71
CA ARG A 575 -10.81 -4.96 -21.82
C ARG A 575 -11.15 -3.48 -21.65
N GLY A 576 -11.22 -3.00 -20.41
CA GLY A 576 -11.04 -1.58 -20.15
C GLY A 576 -9.60 -1.20 -20.48
N SER A 577 -9.38 -0.47 -21.58
CA SER A 577 -8.07 0.04 -21.95
C SER A 577 -7.55 1.00 -20.89
N PHE A 578 -6.31 0.80 -20.44
CA PHE A 578 -5.58 1.83 -19.71
C PHE A 578 -5.10 2.86 -20.74
N PRO A 579 -5.44 4.15 -20.61
CA PRO A 579 -4.74 5.17 -21.37
C PRO A 579 -3.30 5.17 -20.88
N MET A 580 -2.41 4.76 -21.78
CA MET A 580 -0.97 4.85 -21.61
C MET A 580 -0.58 6.16 -22.30
N LEU A 581 0.01 7.08 -21.55
CA LEU A 581 0.52 8.31 -22.13
C LEU A 581 1.97 8.07 -22.56
N GLU A 582 2.13 7.89 -23.87
CA GLU A 582 3.31 8.32 -24.59
C GLU A 582 3.60 9.78 -24.24
N ILE A 583 4.68 10.05 -23.51
CA ILE A 583 5.35 11.36 -23.61
C ILE A 583 6.12 11.34 -24.94
N VAL A 584 5.40 11.27 -26.07
CA VAL A 584 5.97 11.49 -27.39
C VAL A 584 5.81 12.97 -27.70
N SER A 585 6.92 13.70 -27.55
CA SER A 585 7.36 14.74 -28.48
C SER A 585 6.31 15.74 -29.04
N GLN A 586 5.43 16.33 -28.22
CA GLN A 586 4.69 17.54 -28.63
C GLN A 586 5.39 18.85 -28.25
N ALA A 587 6.71 18.82 -28.00
CA ALA A 587 7.50 20.01 -27.67
C ALA A 587 8.22 20.64 -28.88
N THR A 588 7.91 20.26 -30.12
CA THR A 588 8.63 20.76 -31.31
C THR A 588 7.79 21.25 -32.49
N GLU A 589 6.45 21.25 -32.44
CA GLU A 589 5.62 21.67 -33.60
C GLU A 589 4.48 22.67 -33.30
N GLN A 590 4.60 23.48 -32.25
CA GLN A 590 3.76 24.68 -32.11
C GLN A 590 4.59 25.91 -31.76
N GLN A 591 5.38 26.37 -32.72
CA GLN A 591 5.73 27.78 -32.93
C GLN A 591 6.37 27.94 -34.33
N GLU A 592 5.53 27.90 -35.36
CA GLU A 592 5.61 28.81 -36.52
C GLU A 592 4.33 29.65 -36.54
#